data_AF-A0AAW9KM47-F1
#
_entry.id   AF-A0AAW9KM47-F1
#
_cell.length_a   1.000
_cell.length_b   1.000
_cell.length_c   1.000
_cell.angle_alpha   90.00
_cell.angle_beta   90.00
_cell.angle_gamma   90.00
#
_symmetry.space_group_name_H-M   'P 1'
#
loop_
_entity.id
_entity.type
_entity.pdbx_description
1 polymer ?
#
loop_
_entity_poly.entity_id
_entity_poly.type
_entity_poly.pdbx_seq_one_letter_code
_entity_poly.pdbx_strand_id
1 'polypeptide(L)'
;MLGLQSFNATLKNERVHRMVYPTKDKAMNDIASWIDLRYNYVRLHSALGCRTPNEVERELLDLRRQPETQTSTARKTPSSLS
;
A
#
# COMPACT_ATOMS: atom_id res chain seq x y z
N MET A 1 -7.16 -12.01 -5.42
CA MET A 1 -6.05 -12.94 -5.72
C MET A 1 -5.25 -12.54 -7.00
N LEU A 2 -5.07 -11.25 -7.34
CA LEU A 2 -4.39 -10.84 -8.60
C LEU A 2 -3.17 -9.90 -8.41
N GLY A 3 -2.76 -9.62 -7.18
CA GLY A 3 -1.62 -8.71 -6.91
C GLY A 3 -0.28 -9.24 -7.43
N LEU A 4 0.01 -10.52 -7.20
CA LEU A 4 1.30 -11.10 -7.58
C LEU A 4 1.45 -11.29 -9.11
N GLN A 5 0.38 -11.71 -9.80
CA GLN A 5 0.42 -11.90 -11.25
C GLN A 5 0.57 -10.57 -11.98
N SER A 6 -0.16 -9.53 -11.55
CA SER A 6 -0.04 -8.19 -12.12
C SER A 6 1.31 -7.53 -11.82
N PHE A 7 1.86 -7.75 -10.61
CA PHE A 7 3.21 -7.34 -10.25
C PHE A 7 4.26 -7.98 -11.19
N ASN A 8 4.26 -9.31 -11.30
CA ASN A 8 5.26 -10.03 -12.09
C ASN A 8 5.20 -9.65 -13.58
N ALA A 9 4.00 -9.48 -14.14
CA ALA A 9 3.84 -9.01 -15.51
C ALA A 9 4.43 -7.60 -15.68
N THR A 10 4.16 -6.70 -14.73
CA THR A 10 4.69 -5.34 -14.75
C THR A 10 6.21 -5.31 -14.64
N LEU A 11 6.78 -6.01 -13.65
CA LEU A 11 8.22 -6.07 -13.42
C LEU A 11 8.96 -6.57 -14.66
N LYS A 12 8.43 -7.60 -15.33
CA LYS A 12 9.00 -8.11 -16.56
C LYS A 12 8.99 -7.07 -17.69
N ASN A 13 7.83 -6.46 -17.93
CA ASN A 13 7.64 -5.53 -19.05
C ASN A 13 8.38 -4.20 -18.89
N GLU A 14 8.39 -3.66 -17.68
CA GLU A 14 8.93 -2.31 -17.42
C GLU A 14 10.41 -2.34 -17.02
N ARG A 15 10.90 -3.48 -16.48
CA ARG A 15 12.28 -3.57 -16.02
C ARG A 15 13.07 -4.72 -16.62
N VAL A 16 12.69 -5.97 -16.38
CA VAL A 16 13.53 -7.14 -16.72
C VAL A 16 13.81 -7.23 -18.23
N HIS A 17 12.81 -7.00 -19.08
CA HIS A 17 13.00 -7.07 -20.53
C HIS A 17 13.77 -5.87 -21.11
N ARG A 18 13.98 -4.80 -20.33
CA ARG A 18 14.64 -3.56 -20.80
C ARG A 18 16.09 -3.46 -20.35
N MET A 19 16.58 -4.42 -19.57
CA MET A 19 17.92 -4.37 -18.98
C MET A 19 18.65 -5.69 -19.12
N VAL A 20 19.97 -5.58 -19.29
CA VAL A 20 20.90 -6.70 -19.19
C VAL A 20 21.77 -6.46 -17.98
N TYR A 21 21.77 -7.39 -17.03
CA TYR A 21 22.56 -7.28 -15.82
C TYR A 21 23.83 -8.12 -15.92
N PRO A 22 25.00 -7.55 -15.61
CA PRO A 22 26.27 -8.29 -15.63
C PRO A 22 26.39 -9.27 -14.46
N THR A 23 25.69 -8.99 -13.34
CA THR A 23 25.70 -9.85 -12.16
C THR A 23 24.32 -9.90 -11.50
N LYS A 24 24.09 -10.96 -10.73
CA LYS A 24 22.88 -11.10 -9.90
C LYS A 24 22.74 -9.95 -8.90
N ASP A 25 23.82 -9.51 -8.27
CA ASP A 25 23.78 -8.43 -7.28
C ASP A 25 23.35 -7.09 -7.90
N LYS A 26 23.80 -6.80 -9.12
CA LYS A 26 23.33 -5.62 -9.86
C LYS A 26 21.85 -5.74 -10.20
N ALA A 27 21.38 -6.91 -10.61
CA ALA A 27 19.95 -7.15 -10.85
C ALA A 27 19.12 -6.96 -9.58
N MET A 28 19.56 -7.50 -8.45
CA MET A 28 18.83 -7.41 -7.18
C MET A 28 18.72 -5.96 -6.69
N ASN A 29 19.84 -5.23 -6.66
CA ASN A 29 19.85 -3.83 -6.23
C ASN A 29 18.99 -2.94 -7.13
N ASP A 30 19.04 -3.19 -8.43
CA ASP A 30 18.26 -2.44 -9.40
C ASP A 30 16.76 -2.72 -9.29
N ILE A 31 16.37 -3.99 -9.20
CA ILE A 31 14.98 -4.40 -9.04
C ILE A 31 14.42 -3.89 -7.70
N ALA A 32 15.18 -3.97 -6.61
CA ALA A 32 14.77 -3.41 -5.32
C ALA A 32 14.52 -1.89 -5.44
N SER A 33 15.46 -1.16 -6.03
CA SER A 33 15.32 0.29 -6.27
C SER A 33 14.11 0.61 -7.14
N TRP A 34 13.83 -0.20 -8.17
CA TRP A 34 12.66 -0.03 -9.03
C TRP A 34 11.35 -0.34 -8.29
N ILE A 35 11.33 -1.37 -7.44
CA ILE A 35 10.16 -1.70 -6.61
C ILE A 35 9.84 -0.52 -5.70
N ASP A 36 10.82 -0.02 -4.96
CA ASP A 36 10.60 1.08 -4.03
C ASP A 36 10.20 2.34 -4.80
N LEU A 37 11.09 2.85 -5.66
CA LEU A 37 10.95 4.20 -6.21
C LEU A 37 9.90 4.31 -7.32
N ARG A 38 9.56 3.21 -7.99
CA ARG A 38 8.66 3.24 -9.16
C ARG A 38 7.38 2.48 -8.91
N TYR A 39 7.48 1.21 -8.56
CA TYR A 39 6.29 0.38 -8.38
C TYR A 39 5.47 0.86 -7.17
N ASN A 40 6.09 0.98 -6.00
CA ASN A 40 5.42 1.34 -4.75
C ASN A 40 5.03 2.82 -4.67
N TYR A 41 5.87 3.72 -5.21
CA TYR A 41 5.66 5.18 -5.10
C TYR A 41 4.92 5.85 -6.27
N VAL A 42 4.99 5.31 -7.49
CA VAL A 42 4.50 6.03 -8.68
C VAL A 42 3.38 5.29 -9.40
N ARG A 43 3.34 3.96 -9.31
CA ARG A 43 2.44 3.18 -10.17
C ARG A 43 1.03 3.13 -9.60
N LEU A 44 0.06 3.52 -10.43
CA LEU A 44 -1.36 3.45 -10.07
C LEU A 44 -1.93 2.08 -10.42
N HIS A 45 -2.68 1.51 -9.50
CA HIS A 45 -3.33 0.21 -9.69
C HIS A 45 -4.84 0.38 -9.69
N SER A 46 -5.51 -0.02 -10.77
CA SER A 46 -6.99 0.01 -10.86
C SER A 46 -7.64 -0.81 -9.75
N ALA A 47 -7.05 -1.95 -9.39
CA ALA A 47 -7.48 -2.78 -8.26
C ALA A 47 -7.35 -2.08 -6.89
N LEU A 48 -6.55 -1.02 -6.78
CA LEU A 48 -6.39 -0.18 -5.59
C LEU A 48 -7.21 1.12 -5.66
N GLY A 49 -8.11 1.25 -6.64
CA GLY A 49 -8.85 2.49 -6.89
C GLY A 49 -7.99 3.57 -7.56
N CYS A 50 -7.08 3.17 -8.44
CA CYS A 50 -6.11 4.06 -9.09
C CYS A 50 -5.20 4.79 -8.09
N ARG A 51 -4.79 4.07 -7.03
CA ARG A 51 -3.81 4.51 -6.03
C ARG A 51 -2.54 3.68 -6.11
N THR A 52 -1.48 4.19 -5.53
CA THR A 52 -0.20 3.49 -5.37
C THR A 52 -0.25 2.51 -4.20
N PRO A 53 0.60 1.46 -4.20
CA PRO A 53 0.71 0.55 -3.06
C PRO A 53 1.03 1.28 -1.75
N ASN A 54 1.94 2.26 -1.78
CA ASN A 54 2.33 3.02 -0.59
C ASN A 54 1.19 3.87 -0.01
N GLU A 55 0.35 4.46 -0.86
CA GLU A 55 -0.82 5.23 -0.38
C GLU A 55 -1.79 4.33 0.38
N VAL A 56 -2.05 3.13 -0.14
CA VAL A 56 -2.94 2.15 0.51
C VAL A 56 -2.33 1.62 1.81
N GLU A 57 -1.02 1.33 1.81
CA GLU A 57 -0.33 0.88 3.01
C GLU A 57 -0.31 1.97 4.10
N ARG A 58 -0.06 3.23 3.73
CA ARG A 58 -0.08 4.37 4.65
C ARG A 58 -1.46 4.53 5.30
N GLU A 59 -2.53 4.51 4.50
CA GLU A 59 -3.90 4.58 5.01
C GLU A 59 -4.20 3.43 5.98
N LEU A 60 -3.80 2.20 5.63
CA LEU A 60 -3.95 1.05 6.50
C LEU A 60 -3.19 1.21 7.82
N LEU A 61 -1.96 1.70 7.78
CA LEU A 61 -1.16 1.94 8.99
C LEU A 61 -1.77 3.04 9.86
N ASP A 62 -2.31 4.10 9.25
CA ASP A 62 -2.96 5.19 9.98
C ASP A 62 -4.26 4.71 10.66
N LEU A 63 -5.05 3.85 9.99
CA LEU A 63 -6.23 3.20 10.59
C LEU A 63 -5.84 2.32 11.77
N ARG A 64 -4.76 1.56 11.67
CA ARG A 64 -4.26 0.68 12.74
C ARG A 64 -3.66 1.45 13.92
N ARG A 65 -3.31 2.72 13.73
CA ARG A 65 -2.75 3.59 14.79
C ARG A 65 -3.82 4.30 15.61
N GLN A 66 -5.08 4.32 15.19
CA GLN A 66 -6.12 4.93 16.01
C GLN A 66 -6.39 4.05 17.23
N PRO A 67 -6.16 4.54 18.48
CA PRO A 67 -6.72 3.86 19.64
C PRO A 67 -8.24 4.01 19.54
N GLU A 68 -8.96 2.92 19.76
CA GLU A 68 -10.43 2.90 19.79
C GLU A 68 -10.95 4.07 20.63
N THR A 69 -11.44 5.14 20.00
CA THR A 69 -12.17 6.17 20.72
C THR A 69 -13.52 5.57 21.04
N GLN A 70 -13.60 4.92 22.21
CA GLN A 70 -14.86 4.44 22.76
C GLN A 70 -15.85 5.59 22.73
N THR A 71 -16.85 5.46 21.86
CA THR A 71 -18.00 6.34 21.78
C THR A 71 -18.77 6.17 23.09
N SER A 72 -18.44 6.99 24.09
CA SER A 72 -19.27 7.16 25.28
C SER A 72 -20.61 7.73 24.83
N THR A 73 -21.56 6.85 24.55
CA THR A 73 -22.98 7.20 24.59
C THR A 73 -23.33 7.41 26.06
N ALA A 74 -23.14 8.63 26.52
CA ALA A 74 -23.64 9.09 27.80
C ALA A 74 -25.17 8.97 27.76
N ARG A 75 -25.71 7.96 28.45
CA ARG A 75 -27.13 7.91 28.82
C ARG A 75 -27.38 9.11 29.74
N LYS A 76 -27.95 10.18 29.18
CA LYS A 76 -28.58 11.24 29.97
C LYS A 76 -29.87 10.68 30.55
N THR A 77 -29.85 10.35 31.84
CA THR A 77 -31.08 10.18 32.62
C THR A 77 -31.65 11.59 32.84
N PRO A 78 -32.88 11.91 32.41
CA PRO A 78 -33.52 13.13 32.85
C PRO A 78 -33.91 12.94 34.32
N SER A 79 -33.32 13.76 35.18
CA SER A 79 -33.79 13.98 36.54
C SER A 79 -35.20 14.58 36.46
N SER A 80 -36.19 13.92 37.05
CA SER A 80 -37.50 14.52 37.31
C SER A 80 -37.74 14.52 38.81
N LEU A 81 -37.79 15.74 39.36
CA LEU A 81 -38.39 16.06 40.64
C LEU A 81 -39.85 15.58 40.65
N SER A 82 -40.26 14.85 41.69
CA SER A 82 -41.47 15.04 42.51
C SER A 82 -41.49 13.97 43.60
#